data_AF-A0A950K468-F1
#
_entry.id   AF-A0A950K468-F1
#
_cell.length_a   1.000
_cell.length_b   1.000
_cell.length_c   1.000
_cell.angle_alpha   90.00
_cell.angle_beta   90.00
_cell.angle_gamma   90.00
#
_symmetry.space_group_name_H-M   'P 1'
#
loop_
_entity.id
_entity.type
_entity.pdbx_description
1 polymer ?
#
loop_
_entity_poly.entity_id
_entity_poly.type
_entity_poly.pdbx_seq_one_letter_code
_entity_poly.pdbx_strand_id
1 'polypeptide(L)' 'MTVKEIHQHDYTKGSVRYTIHVEEKEGGGMWGTWNCHDCNVGGSAGKTSSSIDEAVEAARSDLERHHTTNHET' A
#
# COMPACT_ATOMS: atom_id res chain seq x y z
N MET A 1 12.29 14.10 10.09
CA MET A 1 11.08 14.07 9.26
C MET A 1 10.16 13.07 9.90
N THR A 2 9.12 13.54 10.57
CA THR A 2 8.16 12.66 11.25
C THR A 2 7.17 12.18 10.21
N VAL A 3 7.16 10.89 9.92
CA VAL A 3 6.12 10.26 9.10
C VAL A 3 5.05 9.78 10.07
N LYS A 4 3.79 10.14 9.82
CA LYS A 4 2.66 9.70 10.64
C LYS A 4 1.78 8.81 9.79
N GLU A 5 1.51 7.59 10.26
CA GLU A 5 0.44 6.78 9.67
C GLU A 5 -0.90 7.47 9.92
N ILE A 6 -1.61 7.75 8.84
CA ILE A 6 -2.91 8.45 8.86
C ILE A 6 -4.05 7.55 8.41
N HIS A 7 -3.76 6.42 7.77
CA HIS A 7 -4.76 5.46 7.32
C HIS A 7 -4.17 4.04 7.23
N GLN A 8 -4.98 3.06 7.59
CA GLN A 8 -4.70 1.65 7.36
C GLN A 8 -5.93 1.02 6.70
N HIS A 9 -5.72 0.24 5.65
CA HIS A 9 -6.76 -0.45 4.92
C HIS A 9 -6.38 -1.93 4.73
N ASP A 10 -7.10 -2.81 5.42
CA ASP A 10 -6.95 -4.25 5.22
C ASP A 10 -7.70 -4.68 3.96
N TYR A 11 -7.00 -5.38 3.08
CA TYR A 11 -7.47 -5.81 1.77
C TYR A 11 -7.23 -7.30 1.59
N THR A 12 -8.18 -8.03 1.02
CA THR A 12 -8.03 -9.46 0.75
C THR A 12 -8.36 -9.73 -0.72
N LYS A 13 -7.48 -10.44 -1.43
CA LYS A 13 -7.68 -10.86 -2.82
C LYS A 13 -7.51 -12.37 -2.91
N GLY A 14 -8.60 -13.07 -3.22
CA GLY A 14 -8.64 -14.53 -3.11
C GLY A 14 -8.42 -14.98 -1.66
N SER A 15 -7.44 -15.85 -1.42
CA SER A 15 -7.02 -16.28 -0.08
C SER A 15 -5.90 -15.43 0.53
N VAL A 16 -5.34 -14.47 -0.23
CA VAL A 16 -4.15 -13.71 0.17
C VAL A 16 -4.55 -12.44 0.91
N ARG A 17 -3.94 -12.23 2.08
CA ARG A 17 -4.21 -11.07 2.93
C ARG A 17 -3.17 -9.99 2.71
N TYR A 18 -3.65 -8.77 2.60
CA TYR A 18 -2.85 -7.57 2.45
C TYR A 18 -3.27 -6.49 3.44
N THR A 19 -2.32 -5.64 3.82
CA THR A 19 -2.60 -4.38 4.52
C THR A 19 -1.95 -3.25 3.76
N ILE A 20 -2.73 -2.21 3.45
CA ILE A 20 -2.25 -0.97 2.86
C ILE A 20 -2.12 0.05 4.00
N HIS A 21 -1.00 0.74 4.05
CA HIS A 21 -0.74 1.82 5.01
C HIS A 21 -0.56 3.12 4.24
N VAL A 22 -1.12 4.22 4.74
CA VAL A 22 -0.86 5.56 4.21
C VAL A 22 -0.21 6.40 5.29
N GLU A 23 0.95 6.94 4.93
CA GLU A 23 1.75 7.80 5.77
C GLU A 23 1.73 9.22 5.23
N GLU A 24 1.56 10.20 6.11
CA GLU A 24 1.67 11.62 5.79
C GLU A 24 3.08 12.12 6.11
N LYS A 25 3.70 12.82 5.16
CA LYS A 25 4.96 13.54 5.34
C LYS A 25 4.69 15.00 5.71
N GLU A 26 5.62 15.59 6.47
CA GLU A 26 5.65 17.03 6.70
C GLU A 26 5.60 17.79 5.36
N GLY A 27 4.54 18.55 5.14
CA GLY A 27 4.23 19.20 3.85
C GLY A 27 2.96 18.70 3.16
N GLY A 28 2.22 17.76 3.75
CA GLY A 28 0.90 17.30 3.27
C GLY A 28 0.95 16.27 2.14
N GLY A 29 2.15 15.78 1.81
CA GLY A 29 2.30 14.68 0.86
C GLY A 29 2.01 13.34 1.53
N MET A 30 1.11 12.56 0.93
CA MET A 30 0.74 11.23 1.41
C MET A 30 1.49 10.16 0.62
N TRP A 31 1.82 9.05 1.26
CA TRP A 31 2.56 7.96 0.67
C TRP A 31 1.92 6.63 1.06
N GLY A 32 1.60 5.81 0.05
CA GLY A 32 0.99 4.50 0.25
C GLY A 32 2.04 3.38 0.26
N THR A 33 2.01 2.52 1.27
CA THR A 33 2.75 1.25 1.32
C THR A 33 1.78 0.09 1.46
N TRP A 34 2.24 -1.12 1.15
CA TRP A 34 1.43 -2.32 1.28
C TRP A 34 2.27 -3.47 1.82
N ASN A 35 1.63 -4.40 2.53
CA ASN A 35 2.21 -5.62 3.05
C ASN A 35 1.41 -6.82 2.55
N CYS A 36 2.08 -7.84 2.02
CA CYS A 36 1.53 -9.17 1.75
C CYS A 36 1.85 -10.07 2.95
N HIS A 37 0.82 -10.52 3.67
CA HIS A 37 1.00 -11.35 4.86
C HIS A 37 1.40 -12.79 4.53
N ASP A 38 1.00 -13.29 3.37
CA ASP A 38 1.32 -14.65 2.92
C ASP A 38 2.79 -14.78 2.50
N CYS A 39 3.33 -13.78 1.80
CA CYS A 39 4.74 -13.75 1.42
C CYS A 39 5.65 -13.08 2.47
N ASN A 40 5.06 -12.43 3.48
CA ASN A 40 5.77 -11.61 4.46
C ASN A 40 6.69 -10.56 3.80
N VAL A 41 6.20 -9.90 2.75
CA VAL A 41 6.92 -8.87 1.99
C VAL A 41 6.07 -7.61 1.91
N GLY A 42 6.74 -6.45 1.81
CA GLY A 42 6.08 -5.17 1.62
C GLY A 42 6.59 -4.45 0.39
N GLY A 43 5.75 -3.58 -0.15
CA GLY A 43 6.07 -2.68 -1.25
C GLY A 43 5.59 -1.26 -0.97
N SER A 44 6.00 -0.34 -1.83
CA SER A 44 5.66 1.06 -1.67
C SER A 44 5.30 1.67 -3.01
N ALA A 45 4.28 2.51 -3.02
CA ALA A 45 3.91 3.29 -4.19
C ALA A 45 5.03 4.30 -4.48
N GLY A 46 5.63 4.25 -5.68
CA GLY A 46 6.74 5.13 -6.04
C GLY A 46 6.38 6.63 -6.20
N LYS A 47 5.16 7.06 -5.87
CA LYS A 47 4.68 8.43 -6.03
C LYS A 47 3.97 8.91 -4.78
N THR A 48 4.25 10.16 -4.39
CA THR A 48 3.48 10.87 -3.36
C THR A 48 2.14 11.32 -3.93
N SER A 49 1.11 11.24 -3.10
CA SER A 49 -0.27 11.55 -3.41
C SER A 49 -0.76 12.76 -2.60
N SER A 50 -1.81 13.41 -3.08
CA SER A 50 -2.41 14.58 -2.42
C SER A 50 -3.58 14.22 -1.50
N SER A 51 -4.03 12.96 -1.56
CA SER A 51 -5.13 12.42 -0.77
C SER A 51 -4.88 10.96 -0.38
N ILE A 52 -5.64 10.50 0.63
CA ILE A 52 -5.55 9.13 1.14
C ILE A 52 -5.96 8.14 0.04
N ASP A 53 -7.06 8.42 -0.66
CA ASP A 53 -7.56 7.57 -1.75
C ASP A 53 -6.53 7.40 -2.88
N GLU A 54 -5.88 8.48 -3.30
CA GLU A 54 -4.80 8.40 -4.31
C GLU A 54 -3.63 7.54 -3.81
N ALA A 55 -3.25 7.67 -2.54
CA ALA A 55 -2.17 6.88 -1.94
C ALA A 55 -2.55 5.40 -1.84
N VAL A 56 -3.79 5.10 -1.45
CA VAL A 56 -4.33 3.73 -1.38
C VAL A 56 -4.35 3.11 -2.78
N GLU A 57 -4.88 3.80 -3.78
CA GLU A 57 -4.95 3.28 -5.16
C GLU A 57 -3.55 3.08 -5.76
N ALA A 58 -2.60 3.97 -5.46
CA ALA A 58 -1.22 3.80 -5.89
C ALA A 58 -0.55 2.57 -5.25
N ALA A 59 -0.76 2.35 -3.95
CA ALA A 59 -0.26 1.17 -3.24
C ALA A 59 -0.95 -0.10 -3.75
N ARG A 60 -2.28 -0.04 -3.98
CA ARG A 60 -3.07 -1.14 -4.52
C ARG A 60 -2.59 -1.56 -5.91
N SER A 61 -2.33 -0.61 -6.80
CA SER A 61 -1.81 -0.92 -8.14
C SER A 61 -0.48 -1.69 -8.09
N ASP A 62 0.39 -1.38 -7.14
CA ASP A 62 1.66 -2.09 -6.97
C ASP A 62 1.50 -3.46 -6.31
N LEU A 63 0.67 -3.54 -5.26
CA LEU A 63 0.23 -4.78 -4.64
C LEU A 63 -0.38 -5.73 -5.67
N GLU A 64 -1.20 -5.23 -6.60
CA GLU A 64 -1.83 -6.06 -7.62
C GLU A 64 -0.81 -6.69 -8.57
N ARG A 65 0.25 -5.96 -8.95
CA ARG A 65 1.35 -6.55 -9.71
C ARG A 65 2.03 -7.68 -8.94
N HIS A 66 2.25 -7.46 -7.63
CA HIS A 66 2.79 -8.51 -6.77
C HIS A 66 1.86 -9.73 -6.70
N HIS A 67 0.55 -9.51 -6.51
CA HIS A 67 -0.45 -10.58 -6.48
C HIS A 67 -0.44 -11.41 -7.77
N THR A 68 -0.56 -10.75 -8.92
CA THR A 68 -0.58 -11.43 -10.22
C THR A 68 0.72 -12.19 -10.50
N THR A 69 1.86 -11.67 -10.05
CA THR A 69 3.16 -12.32 -10.28
C THR A 69 3.44 -13.49 -9.34
N ASN A 70 2.95 -13.45 -8.09
CA ASN A 70 3.36 -14.39 -7.03
C ASN A 70 2.23 -15.32 -6.54
N HIS A 71 0.97 -15.00 -6.81
CA HIS A 71 -0.19 -15.71 -6.25
C HIS A 71 -1.25 -16.15 -7.27
N GLU A 72 -1.26 -15.61 -8.50
CA GLU A 72 -2.18 -16.04 -9.57
C GLU A 72 -1.59 -17.12 -10.50
N THR A 73 -0.43 -17.71 -10.16
CA THR A 73 0.29 -18.72 -10.95
C THR A 73 -0.19 -20.15 -10.74
#